data_AF-A0A0B4GQU1-F1
#
_entry.id   AF-A0A0B4GQU1-F1
#
_cell.length_a   1.000
_cell.length_b   1.000
_cell.length_c   1.000
_cell.angle_alpha   90.00
_cell.angle_beta   90.00
_cell.angle_gamma   90.00
#
_symmetry.space_group_name_H-M   'P 1'
#
loop_
_entity.id
_entity.type
_entity.pdbx_description
1 polymer ?
#
loop_
_entity_poly.entity_id
_entity_poly.type
_entity_poly.pdbx_seq_one_letter_code
_entity_poly.pdbx_strand_id
1 'polypeptide(L)'
;MDNASWHKSQKIRQMCEEAGMRVVFLPPYSPDFNPIEEYFGVLKRFIKKHWYENEELIKLDFQMFLVWCVRVVGDDYWIAQGHFRHAGISITKPAK
;
A
#
# COMPACT_ATOMS: atom_id res chain seq x y z
N MET A 1 -1.66 5.10 -9.97
CA MET A 1 -1.03 6.21 -9.22
C MET A 1 -2.05 7.32 -9.05
N ASP A 2 -2.15 7.89 -7.84
CA ASP A 2 -3.06 9.01 -7.60
C ASP A 2 -2.63 10.29 -8.37
N ASN A 3 -3.39 11.36 -8.21
CA ASN A 3 -3.17 12.62 -8.92
C ASN A 3 -2.33 13.65 -8.16
N ALA A 4 -1.59 13.27 -7.11
CA ALA A 4 -0.72 14.21 -6.41
C ALA A 4 0.22 14.93 -7.40
N SER A 5 0.40 16.23 -7.23
CA SER A 5 1.08 17.07 -8.23
C SER A 5 2.51 16.61 -8.53
N TRP A 6 3.23 16.14 -7.52
CA TRP A 6 4.60 15.61 -7.65
C TRP A 6 4.67 14.30 -8.44
N HIS A 7 3.60 13.49 -8.48
CA HIS A 7 3.53 12.26 -9.29
C HIS A 7 3.54 12.53 -10.80
N LYS A 8 3.27 13.76 -11.23
CA LYS A 8 3.19 14.14 -12.65
C LYS A 8 4.48 14.71 -13.21
N SER A 9 5.55 14.79 -12.40
CA SER A 9 6.84 15.33 -12.86
C SER A 9 7.41 14.53 -14.04
N GLN A 10 8.06 15.24 -14.96
CA GLN A 10 8.71 14.63 -16.13
C GLN A 10 9.80 13.63 -15.70
N LYS A 11 10.54 13.95 -14.63
CA LYS A 11 11.58 13.08 -14.07
C LYS A 11 11.02 11.71 -13.66
N ILE A 12 9.88 11.67 -12.94
CA ILE A 12 9.27 10.39 -12.54
C ILE A 12 8.82 9.59 -13.76
N ARG A 13 8.22 10.24 -14.76
CA ARG A 13 7.80 9.57 -16.00
C ARG A 13 8.98 8.93 -16.72
N GLN A 14 10.07 9.69 -16.91
CA GLN A 14 11.29 9.20 -17.55
C GLN A 14 11.89 8.01 -16.78
N MET A 15 12.01 8.12 -15.45
CA MET A 15 12.53 7.02 -14.63
C MET A 15 11.66 5.75 -14.73
N CYS A 16 10.34 5.89 -14.80
CA CYS A 16 9.45 4.75 -15.01
C CYS A 16 9.63 4.14 -16.42
N GLU A 17 9.69 4.97 -17.45
CA GLU A 17 9.88 4.52 -18.85
C GLU A 17 11.22 3.79 -19.04
N GLU A 18 12.31 4.33 -18.49
CA GLU A 18 13.65 3.71 -18.48
C GLU A 18 13.66 2.35 -17.74
N ALA A 19 12.80 2.20 -16.72
CA ALA A 19 12.60 0.93 -16.01
C ALA A 19 11.63 -0.03 -16.72
N GLY A 20 11.11 0.31 -17.91
CA GLY A 20 10.11 -0.48 -18.62
C GLY A 20 8.71 -0.46 -17.99
N MET A 21 8.46 0.49 -17.10
CA MET A 21 7.20 0.63 -16.35
C MET A 21 6.28 1.66 -16.99
N ARG A 22 5.01 1.31 -17.15
CA ARG A 22 3.96 2.25 -17.56
C ARG A 22 3.24 2.83 -16.34
N VAL A 23 3.26 4.15 -16.20
CA VAL A 23 2.49 4.84 -15.16
C VAL A 23 1.04 5.02 -15.61
N VAL A 24 0.11 4.44 -14.86
CA VAL A 24 -1.34 4.63 -15.04
C VAL A 24 -1.87 5.54 -13.93
N PHE A 25 -2.44 6.69 -14.31
CA PHE A 25 -3.07 7.61 -13.38
C PHE A 25 -4.53 7.24 -13.17
N LEU A 26 -5.00 7.34 -11.94
CA LEU A 26 -6.40 7.12 -11.61
C LEU A 26 -7.26 8.32 -12.03
N PRO A 27 -8.57 8.14 -12.30
CA PRO A 27 -9.49 9.26 -12.41
C PRO A 27 -9.49 10.12 -11.13
N PRO A 28 -9.79 11.42 -11.22
CA PRO A 28 -9.89 12.28 -10.04
C PRO A 28 -10.85 11.72 -8.99
N TYR A 29 -10.51 11.90 -7.71
CA TYR A 29 -11.34 11.47 -6.56
C TYR A 29 -11.81 10.01 -6.59
N SER A 30 -11.01 9.12 -7.19
CA SER A 30 -11.32 7.69 -7.28
C SER A 30 -10.39 6.84 -6.40
N PRO A 31 -10.41 7.01 -5.06
CA PRO A 31 -9.58 6.23 -4.16
C PRO A 31 -9.92 4.73 -4.21
N ASP A 32 -11.15 4.38 -4.60
CA ASP A 32 -11.60 2.98 -4.73
C ASP A 32 -10.80 2.19 -5.78
N PHE A 33 -10.18 2.89 -6.75
CA PHE A 33 -9.30 2.28 -7.74
C PHE A 33 -7.83 2.20 -7.30
N ASN A 34 -7.53 2.55 -6.05
CA ASN A 34 -6.20 2.47 -5.47
C ASN A 34 -6.13 1.35 -4.40
N PRO A 35 -5.54 0.18 -4.71
CA PRO A 35 -5.59 -0.96 -3.79
C PRO A 35 -4.88 -0.73 -2.45
N ILE A 36 -3.99 0.26 -2.35
CA ILE A 36 -3.32 0.60 -1.10
C ILE A 36 -4.28 1.23 -0.06
N GLU A 37 -5.41 1.80 -0.48
CA GLU A 37 -6.37 2.44 0.43
C GLU A 37 -7.04 1.40 1.34
N GLU A 38 -7.45 0.24 0.79
CA GLU A 38 -7.96 -0.87 1.59
C GLU A 38 -6.89 -1.39 2.56
N TYR A 39 -5.65 -1.54 2.08
CA TYR A 39 -4.51 -1.94 2.92
C TYR A 39 -4.30 -0.97 4.10
N PHE A 40 -4.28 0.33 3.86
CA PHE A 40 -4.17 1.31 4.94
C PHE A 40 -5.36 1.26 5.89
N GLY A 41 -6.57 0.96 5.40
CA GLY A 41 -7.74 0.70 6.24
C GLY A 41 -7.51 -0.47 7.21
N VAL A 42 -6.98 -1.60 6.72
CA VAL A 42 -6.64 -2.76 7.55
C VAL A 42 -5.51 -2.43 8.52
N LEU A 43 -4.44 -1.81 8.05
CA LEU A 43 -3.27 -1.46 8.86
C LEU A 43 -3.65 -0.52 10.02
N LYS A 44 -4.45 0.51 9.77
CA LYS A 44 -4.92 1.42 10.83
C LYS A 44 -5.75 0.69 11.88
N ARG A 45 -6.64 -0.22 11.47
CA ARG A 45 -7.43 -1.04 12.41
C ARG A 45 -6.53 -1.93 13.25
N PHE A 46 -5.53 -2.55 12.63
CA PHE A 46 -4.53 -3.37 13.32
C PHE A 46 -3.75 -2.55 14.34
N ILE A 47 -3.15 -1.43 13.94
CA ILE A 47 -2.41 -0.52 14.84
C ILE A 47 -3.28 -0.11 16.03
N LYS A 48 -4.54 0.31 15.79
CA LYS A 48 -5.44 0.72 16.87
C LYS A 48 -5.72 -0.40 17.87
N LYS A 49 -5.91 -1.63 17.39
CA LYS A 49 -6.14 -2.80 18.23
C LYS A 49 -4.92 -3.13 19.11
N HIS A 50 -3.73 -3.01 18.54
CA HIS A 50 -2.48 -3.42 19.17
C HIS A 50 -1.73 -2.27 19.87
N TRP A 51 -2.31 -1.06 19.93
CA TRP A 51 -1.64 0.13 20.48
C TRP A 51 -1.29 -0.02 21.96
N TYR A 52 -2.29 -0.30 22.80
CA TYR A 52 -2.11 -0.29 24.26
C TYR A 52 -1.28 -1.47 24.78
N GLU A 53 -1.40 -2.65 24.16
CA GLU A 53 -0.61 -3.83 24.52
C GLU A 53 0.87 -3.70 24.12
N ASN A 54 1.23 -2.77 23.23
CA ASN A 54 2.60 -2.53 22.79
C ASN A 54 3.14 -1.17 23.23
N GLU A 55 2.54 -0.53 24.24
CA GLU A 55 2.90 0.83 24.66
C GLU A 55 4.40 0.97 25.00
N GLU A 56 4.98 -0.02 25.67
CA GLU A 56 6.42 -0.03 26.00
C GLU A 56 7.30 -0.15 24.76
N LEU A 57 6.94 -1.02 23.80
CA LEU A 57 7.65 -1.12 22.52
C LEU A 57 7.53 0.18 21.71
N ILE A 58 6.36 0.81 21.70
CA ILE A 58 6.12 2.07 21.00
C ILE A 58 7.01 3.19 21.55
N LYS A 59 7.15 3.27 22.88
CA LYS A 59 8.02 4.25 23.56
C LYS A 59 9.49 3.97 23.30
N LEU A 60 9.89 2.71 23.28
CA LEU A 60 11.28 2.29 23.10
C LEU A 60 11.74 2.40 21.64
N ASP A 61 10.93 1.89 20.72
CA ASP A 61 11.22 1.80 19.29
C ASP A 61 9.93 1.79 18.45
N PHE A 62 9.42 2.99 18.17
CA PHE A 62 8.25 3.17 17.33
C PHE A 62 8.44 2.63 15.91
N GLN A 63 9.66 2.69 15.37
CA GLN A 63 9.95 2.18 14.03
C GLN A 63 9.80 0.66 13.98
N MET A 64 10.32 -0.05 14.98
CA MET A 64 10.15 -1.50 15.09
C MET A 64 8.67 -1.88 15.18
N PHE A 65 7.89 -1.15 15.97
CA PHE A 65 6.45 -1.36 16.06
C PHE A 65 5.76 -1.21 14.69
N LEU A 66 6.07 -0.16 13.94
CA LEU A 66 5.50 0.06 12.60
C LEU A 66 5.93 -1.03 11.60
N VAL A 67 7.20 -1.42 11.60
CA VAL A 67 7.71 -2.49 10.74
C VAL A 67 7.00 -3.81 11.05
N TRP A 68 6.81 -4.13 12.32
CA TRP A 68 6.05 -5.30 12.74
C TRP A 68 4.61 -5.25 12.24
N CYS A 69 3.89 -4.13 12.43
CA CYS A 69 2.52 -3.96 11.94
C CYS A 69 2.41 -4.16 10.43
N VAL A 70 3.32 -3.56 9.65
CA VAL A 70 3.36 -3.67 8.18
C VAL A 70 3.61 -5.11 7.74
N ARG A 71 4.52 -5.84 8.41
CA ARG A 71 4.79 -7.25 8.10
C ARG A 71 3.57 -8.12 8.38
N VAL A 72 3.02 -8.04 9.59
CA VAL A 72 1.87 -8.87 9.99
C VAL A 72 0.66 -8.64 9.08
N VAL A 73 0.38 -7.38 8.71
CA VAL A 73 -0.76 -7.05 7.83
C VAL A 73 -0.46 -7.35 6.36
N GLY A 74 0.78 -7.19 5.92
CA GLY A 74 1.19 -7.30 4.52
C GLY A 74 1.46 -8.72 4.02
N ASP A 75 1.66 -9.69 4.91
CA ASP A 75 2.10 -11.03 4.55
C ASP A 75 0.97 -11.94 3.99
N ASP A 76 -0.30 -11.52 4.04
CA ASP A 76 -1.42 -12.30 3.51
C ASP A 76 -1.66 -12.01 2.02
N TYR A 77 -1.20 -12.94 1.17
CA TYR A 77 -1.40 -12.90 -0.28
C TYR A 77 -2.87 -12.80 -0.69
N TRP A 78 -3.78 -13.51 -0.01
CA TRP A 78 -5.19 -13.57 -0.41
C TRP A 78 -5.91 -12.28 -0.09
N ILE A 79 -5.59 -11.67 1.06
CA ILE A 79 -6.06 -10.32 1.41
C ILE A 79 -5.55 -9.31 0.40
N ALA A 80 -4.25 -9.32 0.10
CA ALA A 80 -3.65 -8.42 -0.88
C ALA A 80 -4.31 -8.59 -2.26
N GLN A 81 -4.47 -9.83 -2.74
CA GLN A 81 -5.16 -10.11 -4.00
C GLN A 81 -6.59 -9.59 -4.01
N GLY A 82 -7.31 -9.69 -2.87
CA GLY A 82 -8.63 -9.10 -2.69
C GLY A 82 -8.64 -7.59 -2.91
N HIS A 83 -7.71 -6.86 -2.30
CA HIS A 83 -7.60 -5.40 -2.44
C HIS A 83 -7.38 -4.99 -3.91
N PHE A 84 -6.49 -5.67 -4.63
CA PHE A 84 -6.27 -5.42 -6.06
C PHE A 84 -7.52 -5.72 -6.89
N ARG A 85 -8.21 -6.82 -6.60
CA ARG A 85 -9.45 -7.19 -7.30
C ARG A 85 -10.53 -6.12 -7.10
N HIS A 86 -10.72 -5.60 -5.89
CA HIS A 86 -11.69 -4.53 -5.61
C HIS A 86 -11.34 -3.23 -6.34
N ALA A 87 -10.05 -2.94 -6.51
CA ALA A 87 -9.56 -1.84 -7.35
C ALA A 87 -9.68 -2.10 -8.88
N GLY A 88 -10.30 -3.22 -9.30
CA GLY A 88 -10.46 -3.59 -10.71
C GLY A 88 -9.19 -4.16 -11.36
N ILE A 89 -8.18 -4.52 -10.57
CA ILE A 89 -6.89 -5.03 -11.05
C ILE A 89 -6.84 -6.56 -10.83
N SER A 90 -6.71 -7.30 -11.92
CA SER A 90 -6.51 -8.75 -11.86
C SER A 90 -5.03 -9.08 -11.70
N ILE A 91 -4.66 -9.70 -10.58
CA ILE A 91 -3.32 -10.24 -10.36
C ILE A 91 -3.33 -11.74 -10.62
N THR A 92 -2.57 -12.18 -11.63
CA THR A 92 -2.20 -13.57 -11.81
C THR A 92 -1.00 -13.89 -10.93
N LYS A 93 -1.04 -15.03 -10.22
CA LYS A 93 0.12 -15.49 -9.47
C LYS A 93 1.27 -15.71 -10.46
N PRO A 94 2.47 -15.17 -10.21
CA PRO A 94 3.61 -15.44 -11.09
C PRO A 94 3.85 -16.96 -11.13
N ALA A 95 4.13 -17.48 -12.32
CA ALA A 95 4.54 -18.87 -12.47
C ALA A 95 5.78 -19.11 -11.58
N LYS A 96 5.77 -20.21 -10.83
CA LYS A 96 6.91 -20.65 -10.02
C LYS A 96 8.10 -20.98 -10.90
#